data_AF-A0AAU9LSE8-F1
#
_entry.id   AF-A0AAU9LSE8-F1
#
_cell.length_a   1.000
_cell.length_b   1.000
_cell.length_c   1.000
_cell.angle_alpha   90.00
_cell.angle_beta   90.00
_cell.angle_gamma   90.00
#
_symmetry.space_group_name_H-M   'P 1'
#
loop_
_entity.id
_entity.type
_entity.pdbx_description
1 polymer ?
#
loop_
_entity_poly.entity_id
_entity_poly.type
_entity_poly.pdbx_seq_one_letter_code
_entity_poly.pdbx_strand_id
1 'polypeptide(L)'
;MTFTPSNELFYESEHEEQQQQPQQQKKGKADPRRWTQKEEIELARAWVDISEDGGTVKGQNHDQFWLHITELFCKGMGRNLDYRTSDQCNSKWNLMNKVVTHWNGIYTNFEM
;
A
#
# COMPACT_ATOMS: atom_id res chain seq x y z
N MET A 1 21.62 -3.23 -49.73
CA MET A 1 20.19 -3.57 -49.59
C MET A 1 20.16 -4.82 -48.73
N THR A 2 19.69 -4.86 -47.48
CA THR A 2 18.58 -4.14 -46.83
C THR A 2 18.83 -3.96 -45.31
N PHE A 3 18.20 -2.89 -44.82
CA PHE A 3 18.05 -2.30 -43.48
C PHE A 3 17.87 -3.26 -42.28
N THR A 4 18.44 -2.88 -41.12
CA THR A 4 18.24 -3.46 -39.78
C THR A 4 17.12 -2.70 -39.00
N PRO A 5 16.88 -2.92 -37.69
CA PRO A 5 15.70 -3.57 -37.13
C PRO A 5 14.80 -2.59 -36.32
N SER A 6 13.64 -3.05 -35.85
CA SER A 6 12.75 -2.32 -34.92
C SER A 6 11.80 -3.37 -34.30
N ASN A 7 11.49 -3.46 -33.01
CA ASN A 7 11.64 -2.55 -31.88
C ASN A 7 11.35 -3.38 -30.62
N GLU A 8 12.37 -3.92 -29.92
CA GLU A 8 12.17 -4.38 -28.54
C GLU A 8 12.23 -3.14 -27.64
N LEU A 9 11.08 -2.64 -27.23
CA LEU A 9 10.99 -1.58 -26.23
C LEU A 9 11.28 -2.18 -24.85
N PHE A 10 12.57 -2.24 -24.53
CA PHE A 10 13.05 -2.24 -23.16
C PHE A 10 12.55 -0.95 -22.50
N TYR A 11 11.49 -1.06 -21.70
CA TYR A 11 11.01 0.04 -20.88
C TYR A 11 11.98 0.17 -19.70
N GLU A 12 12.99 1.01 -19.91
CA GLU A 12 13.95 1.43 -18.90
C GLU A 12 13.23 2.38 -17.93
N SER A 13 12.69 1.84 -16.85
CA SER A 13 12.08 2.64 -15.78
C SER A 13 13.19 3.11 -14.83
N GLU A 14 13.50 4.39 -14.91
CA GLU A 14 14.46 5.10 -14.06
C GLU A 14 14.15 4.89 -12.57
N HIS A 15 15.08 4.23 -11.87
CA HIS A 15 15.08 4.15 -10.41
C HIS A 15 15.53 5.50 -9.84
N GLU A 16 14.58 6.33 -9.41
CA GLU A 16 14.90 7.47 -8.54
C GLU A 16 15.32 6.97 -7.15
N GLU A 17 16.63 6.88 -6.93
CA GLU A 17 17.24 6.68 -5.61
C GLU A 17 17.00 7.92 -4.72
N GLN A 18 15.91 7.92 -3.97
CA GLN A 18 15.70 8.90 -2.90
C GLN A 18 16.49 8.49 -1.64
N GLN A 19 17.52 9.30 -1.40
CA GLN A 19 18.52 9.22 -0.34
C GLN A 19 17.90 9.04 1.06
N GLN A 20 18.29 7.95 1.74
CA GLN A 20 17.99 7.72 3.16
C GLN A 20 18.98 8.50 4.03
N GLN A 21 18.48 9.46 4.83
CA GLN A 21 19.26 10.06 5.91
C GLN A 21 19.12 9.23 7.21
N PRO A 22 20.22 8.92 7.91
CA PRO A 22 20.17 8.22 9.20
C PRO A 22 19.95 9.22 10.35
N GLN A 23 18.85 9.09 11.12
CA GLN A 23 18.68 9.81 12.39
C GLN A 23 18.28 8.90 13.55
N GLN A 24 19.34 8.50 14.26
CA GLN A 24 19.52 8.38 15.72
C GLN A 24 18.29 8.23 16.64
N GLN A 25 18.30 7.11 17.38
CA GLN A 25 17.38 6.75 18.46
C GLN A 25 17.42 7.74 19.63
N LYS A 26 16.25 8.23 20.05
CA LYS A 26 16.00 8.68 21.42
C LYS A 26 14.70 8.06 21.94
N LYS A 27 14.79 7.36 23.08
CA LYS A 27 13.66 6.77 23.81
C LYS A 27 12.90 7.87 24.56
N GLY A 28 11.61 7.99 24.28
CA GLY A 28 10.67 8.81 25.06
C GLY A 28 9.31 8.86 24.35
N LYS A 29 8.25 8.42 25.04
CA LYS A 29 6.81 8.45 24.67
C LYS A 29 6.53 8.22 23.18
N ALA A 30 6.10 7.01 22.82
CA ALA A 30 5.85 6.58 21.44
C ALA A 30 5.11 7.66 20.62
N ASP A 31 5.88 8.44 19.87
CA ASP A 31 5.42 9.33 18.81
C ASP A 31 4.50 8.48 17.92
N PRO A 32 3.30 8.94 17.49
CA PRO A 32 2.47 8.18 16.59
C PRO A 32 3.32 7.77 15.39
N ARG A 33 3.67 6.49 15.32
CA ARG A 33 4.66 5.99 14.36
C ARG A 33 4.18 6.43 12.97
N ARG A 34 4.89 7.40 12.38
CA ARG A 34 4.54 7.95 11.08
C ARG A 34 4.50 6.81 10.07
N TRP A 35 3.47 6.80 9.24
CA TRP A 35 3.39 5.85 8.13
C TRP A 35 4.40 6.25 7.07
N THR A 36 5.24 5.30 6.68
CA THR A 36 6.18 5.44 5.57
C THR A 36 5.50 5.03 4.27
N GLN A 37 5.96 5.55 3.14
CA GLN A 37 5.42 5.18 1.83
C GLN A 37 5.50 3.66 1.58
N LYS A 38 6.57 3.00 2.05
CA LYS A 38 6.68 1.54 1.99
C LYS A 38 5.56 0.84 2.76
N GLU A 39 5.23 1.32 3.96
CA GLU A 39 4.10 0.78 4.73
C GLU A 39 2.77 1.02 4.03
N GLU A 40 2.59 2.18 3.39
CA GLU A 40 1.37 2.50 2.62
C GLU A 40 1.20 1.58 1.41
N ILE A 41 2.27 1.35 0.65
CA ILE A 41 2.26 0.44 -0.50
C ILE A 41 1.93 -0.99 -0.05
N GLU A 42 2.59 -1.47 1.01
CA GLU A 42 2.34 -2.83 1.51
C GLU A 42 0.92 -2.97 2.08
N LEU A 43 0.39 -1.94 2.74
CA LEU A 43 -0.99 -1.92 3.21
C LEU A 43 -1.98 -1.98 2.03
N ALA A 44 -1.73 -1.22 0.96
CA ALA A 44 -2.56 -1.25 -0.23
C ALA A 44 -2.53 -2.62 -0.92
N ARG A 45 -1.34 -3.21 -1.04
CA ARG A 45 -1.17 -4.56 -1.58
C ARG A 45 -1.96 -5.59 -0.78
N ALA A 46 -1.80 -5.60 0.55
CA ALA A 46 -2.52 -6.51 1.44
C ALA A 46 -4.04 -6.33 1.33
N TRP A 47 -4.52 -5.10 1.19
CA TRP A 47 -5.95 -4.83 0.99
C TRP A 47 -6.46 -5.39 -0.34
N VAL A 48 -5.72 -5.20 -1.45
CA VAL A 48 -6.09 -5.74 -2.77
C VAL A 48 -6.10 -7.26 -2.74
N ASP A 49 -5.04 -7.90 -2.20
CA ASP A 49 -4.93 -9.36 -2.14
C ASP A 49 -6.12 -9.98 -1.37
N ILE A 50 -6.55 -9.38 -0.25
CA ILE A 50 -7.72 -9.85 0.52
C ILE A 50 -9.04 -9.50 -0.16
N SER A 51 -9.12 -8.34 -0.83
CA SER A 51 -10.34 -7.93 -1.54
C SER A 51 -10.59 -8.73 -2.81
N GLU A 52 -9.54 -9.21 -3.48
CA GLU A 52 -9.60 -10.05 -4.67
C GLU A 52 -9.79 -11.54 -4.35
N ASP A 53 -9.42 -11.97 -3.14
CA ASP A 53 -9.73 -13.32 -2.65
C ASP A 53 -11.25 -13.45 -2.43
N GLY A 54 -11.96 -13.72 -3.54
CA GLY A 54 -13.42 -13.84 -3.63
C GLY A 54 -14.03 -14.97 -2.79
N GLY A 55 -13.22 -15.66 -1.96
CA GLY A 55 -13.64 -16.70 -1.04
C GLY A 55 -14.46 -16.20 0.15
N THR A 56 -14.42 -14.91 0.50
CA THR A 56 -15.03 -14.49 1.79
C THR A 56 -15.90 -13.23 1.76
N VAL A 57 -16.70 -13.06 0.72
CA VAL A 57 -17.68 -11.95 0.63
C VAL A 57 -19.04 -12.28 1.27
N LYS A 58 -19.24 -13.48 1.84
CA LYS A 58 -20.51 -13.83 2.50
C LYS A 58 -20.32 -14.17 3.97
N GLY A 59 -20.16 -13.14 4.80
CA GLY A 59 -20.28 -13.24 6.26
C GLY A 59 -19.02 -12.99 7.08
N GLN A 60 -17.93 -12.48 6.48
CA GLN A 60 -16.81 -12.02 7.29
C GLN A 60 -17.24 -10.84 8.17
N ASN A 61 -17.00 -10.98 9.48
CA ASN A 61 -17.10 -9.87 10.41
C ASN A 61 -16.03 -8.84 10.03
N HIS A 62 -16.39 -7.56 10.00
CA HIS A 62 -15.50 -6.44 9.62
C HIS A 62 -14.14 -6.52 10.36
N ASP A 63 -14.15 -6.97 11.60
CA ASP A 63 -12.94 -7.13 12.42
C ASP A 63 -12.00 -8.23 11.89
N GLN A 64 -12.56 -9.32 11.35
CA GLN A 64 -11.77 -10.41 10.77
C GLN A 64 -11.13 -10.00 9.44
N PHE A 65 -11.84 -9.21 8.65
CA PHE A 65 -11.30 -8.64 7.41
C PHE A 65 -10.04 -7.82 7.67
N TRP A 66 -10.11 -6.88 8.63
CA TRP A 66 -8.95 -6.06 8.98
C TRP A 66 -7.85 -6.81 9.74
N LEU A 67 -8.22 -7.87 10.47
CA LEU A 67 -7.24 -8.79 11.06
C LEU A 67 -6.37 -9.43 9.97
N HIS A 68 -6.98 -10.02 8.94
CA HIS A 68 -6.26 -10.66 7.83
C HIS A 68 -5.41 -9.68 7.03
N ILE A 69 -5.91 -8.46 6.79
CA ILE A 69 -5.11 -7.40 6.16
C ILE A 69 -3.88 -7.08 7.01
N THR A 70 -4.05 -6.95 8.32
CA THR A 70 -2.95 -6.63 9.24
C THR A 70 -1.92 -7.77 9.30
N GLU A 71 -2.37 -9.02 9.27
CA GLU A 71 -1.51 -10.21 9.20
C GLU A 71 -0.65 -10.21 7.94
N LEU A 72 -1.26 -10.02 6.76
CA LEU A 72 -0.53 -9.94 5.49
C LEU A 72 0.42 -8.74 5.43
N PHE A 73 -0.03 -7.58 5.90
CA PHE A 73 0.81 -6.39 6.00
C PHE A 73 2.04 -6.63 6.88
N CYS A 74 1.86 -7.21 8.07
CA CYS A 74 2.98 -7.48 8.98
C CYS A 74 3.95 -8.51 8.37
N LYS A 75 3.41 -9.53 7.69
CA LYS A 75 4.19 -10.53 6.95
C LYS A 75 5.01 -9.88 5.82
N GLY A 76 4.40 -9.02 5.00
CA GLY A 76 5.06 -8.29 3.93
C GLY A 76 6.14 -7.32 4.42
N MET A 77 5.92 -6.71 5.58
CA MET A 77 6.89 -5.85 6.26
C MET A 77 8.02 -6.62 6.98
N GLY A 78 7.92 -7.95 7.10
CA GLY A 78 8.85 -8.76 7.89
C GLY A 78 8.82 -8.40 9.38
N ARG A 79 7.64 -8.07 9.90
CA ARG A 79 7.41 -7.62 11.28
C ARG A 79 6.44 -8.55 12.01
N ASN A 80 6.44 -8.45 13.34
CA ASN A 80 5.47 -9.15 14.18
C ASN A 80 4.07 -8.53 14.03
N LEU A 81 3.03 -9.29 14.36
CA LEU A 81 1.63 -8.81 14.34
C LEU A 81 1.40 -7.58 15.23
N ASP A 82 2.19 -7.41 16.29
CA ASP A 82 2.07 -6.28 17.22
C ASP A 82 2.59 -4.94 16.64
N TYR A 83 3.11 -4.97 15.40
CA TYR A 83 3.72 -3.79 14.78
C TYR A 83 2.69 -2.68 14.47
N ARG A 84 1.49 -3.05 14.02
CA ARG A 84 0.34 -2.17 13.80
C ARG A 84 -0.94 -2.91 14.16
N THR A 85 -1.91 -2.20 14.72
CA THR A 85 -3.23 -2.79 15.00
C THR A 85 -4.16 -2.68 13.80
N SER A 86 -5.16 -3.56 13.75
CA SER A 86 -6.28 -3.52 12.79
C SER A 86 -6.89 -2.11 12.67
N ASP A 87 -7.14 -1.43 13.79
CA ASP A 87 -7.68 -0.06 13.81
C ASP A 87 -6.76 0.97 13.16
N GLN A 88 -5.44 0.82 13.33
CA GLN A 88 -4.45 1.70 12.71
C GLN A 88 -4.42 1.51 11.19
N CYS A 89 -4.45 0.25 10.74
CA CYS A 89 -4.53 -0.09 9.31
C CYS A 89 -5.82 0.43 8.69
N ASN A 90 -6.97 0.22 9.32
CA ASN A 90 -8.27 0.73 8.87
C ASN A 90 -8.29 2.26 8.78
N SER A 91 -7.84 2.93 9.84
CA SER A 91 -7.77 4.41 9.86
C SER A 91 -6.87 4.96 8.77
N LYS A 92 -5.72 4.30 8.53
CA LYS A 92 -4.80 4.70 7.47
C LYS A 92 -5.38 4.46 6.09
N TRP A 93 -5.99 3.30 5.87
CA TRP A 93 -6.63 2.96 4.60
C TRP A 93 -7.75 3.94 4.26
N ASN A 94 -8.60 4.30 5.22
CA ASN A 94 -9.65 5.29 4.99
C ASN A 94 -9.10 6.65 4.54
N LEU A 95 -7.92 7.04 5.03
CA LEU A 95 -7.24 8.25 4.57
C LEU A 95 -6.71 8.11 3.14
N MET A 96 -6.07 6.97 2.82
CA MET A 96 -5.59 6.68 1.46
C MET A 96 -6.74 6.60 0.46
N ASN A 97 -7.83 5.91 0.82
CA ASN A 97 -8.99 5.71 -0.02
C ASN A 97 -9.71 7.02 -0.36
N LYS A 98 -9.68 8.03 0.53
CA LYS A 98 -10.19 9.37 0.20
C LYS A 98 -9.42 10.01 -0.95
N VAL A 99 -8.09 9.87 -0.98
CA VAL A 99 -7.25 10.39 -2.06
C VAL A 99 -7.55 9.65 -3.37
N VAL A 100 -7.66 8.32 -3.32
CA VAL A 100 -8.03 7.48 -4.48
C VAL A 100 -9.41 7.84 -5.01
N THR A 101 -10.40 7.98 -4.13
CA THR A 101 -11.78 8.32 -4.51
C THR A 101 -11.87 9.72 -5.10
N HIS A 102 -11.13 10.68 -4.55
CA HIS A 102 -11.04 12.04 -5.10
C HIS A 102 -10.46 12.04 -6.51
N TRP A 103 -9.37 11.30 -6.73
CA TRP A 103 -8.79 11.10 -8.06
C TRP A 103 -9.78 10.47 -9.04
N ASN A 104 -10.44 9.38 -8.65
CA ASN A 104 -11.46 8.73 -9.48
C ASN A 104 -12.59 9.71 -9.84
N GLY A 105 -13.06 10.52 -8.89
CA GLY A 105 -14.07 11.54 -9.17
C GLY A 105 -13.63 12.59 -10.19
N ILE A 106 -12.35 12.99 -10.18
CA ILE A 106 -11.80 13.89 -11.21
C ILE A 106 -11.81 13.20 -12.57
N TYR A 107 -11.29 11.97 -12.66
CA TYR A 107 -11.25 11.21 -13.92
C TYR A 107 -12.65 11.01 -14.52
N THR A 108 -13.63 10.58 -13.71
CA THR A 108 -15.02 10.40 -14.17
C THR A 108 -15.66 11.71 -14.63
N ASN A 109 -15.28 12.86 -14.06
CA ASN A 109 -15.81 14.17 -14.47
C ASN A 109 -15.16 14.72 -15.75
N PHE A 110 -13.98 14.23 -16.15
CA PHE A 110 -13.35 14.61 -17.43
C PHE A 110 -13.83 13.76 -18.62
N GLU A 111 -14.48 12.61 -18.37
CA GLU A 111 -15.04 11.73 -19.41
C GLU A 111 -16.52 11.99 -19.73
N MET A 112 -17.09 13.13 -19.30
CA MET A 112 -18.44 13.60 -19.69
C MET A 112 -18.39 14.76 -20.69
#